data_AF-A0A6M9Q1H5-F1
#
_entry.id   AF-A0A6M9Q1H5-F1
#
_cell.length_a   1.000
_cell.length_b   1.000
_cell.length_c   1.000
_cell.angle_alpha   90.00
_cell.angle_beta   90.00
_cell.angle_gamma   90.00
#
_symmetry.space_group_name_H-M   'P 1'
#
loop_
_entity.id
_entity.type
_entity.pdbx_description
1 polymer ?
#
loop_
_entity_poly.entity_id
_entity_poly.type
_entity_poly.pdbx_seq_one_letter_code
_entity_poly.pdbx_strand_id
1 'polypeptide(L)'
;MKKTTIALLFATQSILLACSSNPTANLGVSAQSIAVSNFDRDGVQVMYTLDGKVTSVESIVYMPIWGTATGAVSDAQKRSEKAAKMQIKSFADKKAFTSALSASIISINLEHASEQKKSGMTDAQNLVASDREVFFDKNGKDINAKAESSKVLDDANKLAQLVDKNIDWREVEGGMVLSSAKPINNGQTLEVIYRWSAKQAN
;
A
#
# COMPACT_ATOMS: atom_id res chain seq x y z
N MET A 1 -2.20 4.04 67.56
CA MET A 1 -0.95 3.66 68.25
C MET A 1 -0.63 2.20 67.96
N LYS A 2 0.63 1.93 67.57
CA LYS A 2 1.38 0.69 67.23
C LYS A 2 2.19 1.03 65.95
N LYS A 3 3.43 1.54 65.94
CA LYS A 3 4.74 1.06 66.46
C LYS A 3 5.03 -0.41 66.04
N THR A 4 6.09 -0.84 65.35
CA THR A 4 7.29 -0.23 64.69
C THR A 4 8.09 -1.37 64.01
N THR A 5 9.00 -1.03 63.06
CA THR A 5 10.29 -1.71 62.73
C THR A 5 10.27 -3.00 61.87
N ILE A 6 10.59 -2.95 60.57
CA ILE A 6 11.91 -2.97 59.87
C ILE A 6 12.72 -4.27 60.06
N ALA A 7 12.95 -4.99 58.96
CA ALA A 7 14.18 -5.75 58.74
C ALA A 7 14.60 -5.62 57.26
N LEU A 8 15.86 -5.24 57.11
CA LEU A 8 16.59 -4.88 55.90
C LEU A 8 17.39 -6.12 55.45
N LEU A 9 17.39 -6.45 54.16
CA LEU A 9 18.44 -7.32 53.60
C LEU A 9 18.93 -6.73 52.28
N PHE A 10 20.19 -6.30 52.30
CA PHE A 10 20.98 -5.87 51.15
C PHE A 10 21.74 -7.07 50.56
N ALA A 11 21.75 -7.20 49.23
CA ALA A 11 22.86 -7.67 48.38
C ALA A 11 22.40 -7.60 46.91
N THR A 12 22.72 -6.55 46.14
CA THR A 12 23.90 -6.31 45.28
C THR A 12 24.10 -7.26 44.09
N GLN A 13 24.19 -6.63 42.90
CA GLN A 13 24.85 -7.04 41.65
C GLN A 13 24.16 -8.15 40.82
N SER A 14 24.10 -8.15 39.49
CA SER A 14 24.44 -7.22 38.42
C SER A 14 23.82 -7.81 37.13
N ILE A 15 23.31 -6.94 36.25
CA ILE A 15 23.32 -7.03 34.78
C ILE A 15 22.97 -8.40 34.15
N LEU A 16 21.83 -8.48 33.46
CA LEU A 16 21.86 -8.72 32.01
C LEU A 16 20.55 -8.28 31.35
N LEU A 17 20.70 -7.34 30.42
CA LEU A 17 19.72 -7.09 29.36
C LEU A 17 19.42 -8.40 28.65
N ALA A 18 18.18 -8.84 28.71
CA ALA A 18 17.57 -9.54 27.59
C ALA A 18 16.20 -8.92 27.37
N CYS A 19 16.22 -7.76 26.71
CA CYS A 19 15.10 -7.34 25.88
C CYS A 19 14.82 -8.46 24.88
N SER A 20 13.97 -9.41 25.25
CA SER A 20 13.26 -10.26 24.29
C SER A 20 11.79 -9.87 24.28
N SER A 21 11.53 -8.56 24.22
CA SER A 21 10.38 -8.12 23.45
C SER A 21 10.71 -8.48 22.02
N ASN A 22 10.24 -9.62 21.54
CA ASN A 22 9.99 -9.78 20.12
C ASN A 22 8.88 -8.76 19.83
N PRO A 23 9.17 -7.58 19.26
CA PRO A 23 8.12 -6.71 18.81
C PRO A 23 7.81 -7.27 17.42
N THR A 24 6.97 -8.30 17.36
CA THR A 24 5.94 -8.24 16.32
C THR A 24 5.40 -6.84 16.49
N ALA A 25 5.71 -5.95 15.55
CA ALA A 25 5.28 -4.57 15.60
C ALA A 25 3.83 -4.62 16.07
N ASN A 26 3.56 -4.00 17.22
CA ASN A 26 2.22 -3.92 17.77
C ASN A 26 1.47 -2.97 16.81
N LEU A 27 1.14 -3.50 15.62
CA LEU A 27 0.23 -2.96 14.64
C LEU A 27 -1.09 -2.95 15.41
N GLY A 28 -1.30 -1.91 16.20
CA GLY A 28 -2.47 -1.73 17.06
C GLY A 28 -3.74 -1.49 16.25
N VAL A 29 -3.89 -2.17 15.12
CA VAL A 29 -5.05 -2.18 14.24
C VAL A 29 -5.50 -3.63 14.14
N SER A 30 -6.10 -4.11 15.23
CA SER A 30 -6.80 -5.39 15.23
C SER A 30 -8.06 -5.26 14.37
N ALA A 31 -8.28 -6.24 13.48
CA ALA A 31 -9.37 -6.38 12.51
C ALA A 31 -9.22 -5.57 11.21
N GLN A 32 -8.85 -6.31 10.14
CA GLN A 32 -8.84 -5.96 8.71
C GLN A 32 -9.23 -4.52 8.36
N SER A 33 -8.27 -3.58 8.43
CA SER A 33 -8.37 -2.31 7.72
C SER A 33 -7.72 -2.47 6.36
N ILE A 34 -8.46 -2.16 5.29
CA ILE A 34 -7.97 -2.17 3.91
C ILE A 34 -7.38 -0.79 3.62
N ALA A 35 -6.12 -0.76 3.21
CA ALA A 35 -5.41 0.41 2.72
C ALA A 35 -5.27 0.32 1.20
N VAL A 36 -5.21 1.49 0.56
CA VAL A 36 -5.04 1.62 -0.89
C VAL A 36 -3.81 2.48 -1.15
N SER A 37 -2.89 1.96 -1.97
CA SER A 37 -1.77 2.70 -2.54
C SER A 37 -2.02 2.89 -4.03
N ASN A 38 -2.18 4.14 -4.45
CA ASN A 38 -2.33 4.49 -5.87
C ASN A 38 -1.00 5.00 -6.42
N PHE A 39 -0.49 4.37 -7.47
CA PHE A 39 0.75 4.70 -8.16
C PHE A 39 0.38 5.30 -9.52
N ASP A 40 -0.04 6.56 -9.54
CA ASP A 40 -0.59 7.23 -10.73
C ASP A 40 0.41 7.24 -11.89
N ARG A 41 1.70 7.43 -11.59
CA ARG A 41 2.78 7.39 -12.60
C ARG A 41 2.93 6.04 -13.31
N ASP A 42 2.69 4.95 -12.59
CA ASP A 42 2.74 3.60 -13.15
C ASP A 42 1.33 3.11 -13.54
N GLY A 43 0.27 3.88 -13.28
CA GLY A 43 -1.13 3.52 -13.51
C GLY A 43 -1.58 2.27 -12.72
N VAL A 44 -0.96 2.00 -11.56
CA VAL A 44 -1.23 0.80 -10.77
C VAL A 44 -1.84 1.20 -9.43
N GLN A 45 -2.91 0.52 -9.03
CA GLN A 45 -3.47 0.64 -7.69
C GLN A 45 -3.32 -0.69 -6.96
N VAL A 46 -2.85 -0.67 -5.71
CA VAL A 46 -2.71 -1.86 -4.87
C VAL A 46 -3.55 -1.69 -3.61
N MET A 47 -4.48 -2.60 -3.40
CA MET A 47 -5.28 -2.69 -2.19
C MET A 47 -4.73 -3.81 -1.32
N TYR A 48 -4.47 -3.51 -0.05
CA TYR A 48 -3.85 -4.44 0.88
C TYR A 48 -4.32 -4.20 2.31
N THR A 49 -4.22 -5.21 3.14
CA THR A 49 -4.51 -5.11 4.57
C THR A 49 -3.28 -4.66 5.35
N LEU A 50 -3.46 -4.19 6.58
CA LEU A 50 -2.34 -3.77 7.43
C LEU A 50 -1.40 -4.90 7.90
N ASP A 51 -1.79 -6.17 7.73
CA ASP A 51 -0.89 -7.34 7.86
C ASP A 51 -0.15 -7.68 6.54
N GLY A 52 -0.29 -6.84 5.52
CA GLY A 52 0.41 -6.95 4.25
C GLY A 52 -0.18 -7.98 3.30
N LYS A 53 -1.45 -8.37 3.44
CA LYS A 53 -2.11 -9.24 2.45
C LYS A 53 -2.72 -8.38 1.35
N VAL A 54 -2.36 -8.66 0.11
CA VAL A 54 -2.95 -7.97 -1.04
C VAL A 54 -4.33 -8.52 -1.30
N THR A 55 -5.32 -7.64 -1.41
CA THR A 55 -6.71 -7.98 -1.70
C THR A 55 -7.04 -7.80 -3.17
N SER A 56 -6.49 -6.76 -3.80
CA SER A 56 -6.61 -6.56 -5.25
C SER A 56 -5.51 -5.67 -5.80
N VAL A 57 -5.27 -5.81 -7.10
CA VAL A 57 -4.40 -4.93 -7.89
C VAL A 57 -5.18 -4.48 -9.10
N GLU A 58 -5.10 -3.19 -9.42
CA GLU A 58 -5.66 -2.61 -10.64
C GLU A 58 -4.55 -2.07 -11.54
N SER A 59 -4.74 -2.23 -12.84
CA SER A 59 -4.00 -1.50 -13.86
C SER A 59 -4.97 -0.65 -14.66
N ILE A 60 -4.76 0.66 -14.60
CA ILE A 60 -5.51 1.67 -15.33
C ILE A 60 -4.70 2.00 -16.58
N VAL A 61 -5.31 1.84 -17.75
CA VAL A 61 -4.69 2.05 -19.05
C VAL A 61 -5.57 2.92 -19.93
N TYR A 62 -4.94 3.86 -20.64
CA TYR A 62 -5.61 4.78 -21.56
C TYR A 62 -5.20 4.47 -22.99
N MET A 63 -6.09 3.86 -23.78
CA MET A 63 -5.81 3.50 -25.16
C MET A 63 -6.50 4.42 -26.16
N PRO A 64 -5.81 4.91 -27.20
CA PRO A 64 -6.47 5.65 -28.26
C PRO A 64 -7.43 4.73 -29.03
N ILE A 65 -8.61 5.26 -29.34
CA ILE A 65 -9.58 4.66 -30.23
C ILE A 65 -9.27 5.18 -31.64
N TRP A 66 -8.99 4.27 -32.57
CA TRP A 66 -8.62 4.63 -33.95
C TRP A 66 -9.78 4.33 -34.90
N GLY A 67 -10.23 5.38 -35.59
CA GLY A 67 -11.34 5.31 -36.53
C GLY A 67 -12.71 5.31 -35.86
N THR A 68 -13.75 5.28 -36.69
CA THR A 68 -15.16 5.38 -36.28
C THR A 68 -15.95 4.10 -36.52
N ALA A 69 -15.27 3.04 -36.97
CA ALA A 69 -15.89 1.75 -37.24
C ALA A 69 -16.42 1.10 -35.94
N THR A 70 -17.49 0.31 -36.05
CA THR A 70 -18.15 -0.38 -34.92
C THR A 70 -17.20 -1.24 -34.08
N GLY A 71 -16.07 -1.70 -34.64
CA GLY A 71 -15.05 -2.50 -33.94
C GLY A 71 -13.95 -1.70 -33.22
N ALA A 72 -13.85 -0.39 -33.42
CA ALA A 72 -12.70 0.41 -32.97
C ALA A 72 -12.48 0.37 -31.45
N VAL A 73 -13.56 0.32 -30.66
CA VAL A 73 -13.51 0.19 -29.20
C VAL A 73 -13.01 -1.19 -28.78
N SER A 74 -13.48 -2.27 -29.44
CA SER A 74 -13.02 -3.63 -29.14
C SER A 74 -11.54 -3.81 -29.46
N ASP A 75 -11.07 -3.23 -30.56
CA ASP A 75 -9.65 -3.27 -30.92
C ASP A 75 -8.79 -2.46 -29.93
N ALA A 76 -9.27 -1.30 -29.48
CA ALA A 76 -8.60 -0.53 -28.41
C ALA A 76 -8.54 -1.34 -27.10
N GLN A 77 -9.61 -2.07 -26.75
CA GLN A 77 -9.64 -2.93 -25.58
C GLN A 77 -8.66 -4.12 -25.68
N LYS A 78 -8.55 -4.78 -26.84
CA LYS A 78 -7.55 -5.85 -27.05
C LYS A 78 -6.12 -5.32 -26.87
N ARG A 79 -5.84 -4.11 -27.34
CA ARG A 79 -4.54 -3.45 -27.13
C ARG A 79 -4.31 -3.11 -25.66
N SER A 80 -5.36 -2.69 -24.94
CA SER A 80 -5.26 -2.31 -23.53
C SER A 80 -4.90 -3.50 -22.64
N GLU A 81 -5.35 -4.72 -22.98
CA GLU A 81 -5.00 -5.92 -22.20
C GLU A 81 -3.48 -6.17 -22.19
N LYS A 82 -2.84 -6.08 -23.36
CA LYS A 82 -1.38 -6.22 -23.48
C LYS A 82 -0.67 -5.10 -22.74
N ALA A 83 -1.16 -3.87 -22.85
CA ALA A 83 -0.59 -2.72 -22.15
C ALA A 83 -0.67 -2.89 -20.62
N ALA A 84 -1.80 -3.33 -20.09
CA ALA A 84 -1.98 -3.59 -18.66
C ALA A 84 -1.01 -4.65 -18.14
N LYS A 85 -0.82 -5.77 -18.86
CA LYS A 85 0.14 -6.82 -18.48
C LYS A 85 1.58 -6.29 -18.45
N MET A 86 1.99 -5.53 -19.46
CA MET A 86 3.32 -4.89 -19.49
C MET A 86 3.50 -3.89 -18.34
N GLN A 87 2.45 -3.13 -18.01
CA GLN A 87 2.45 -2.16 -16.92
C GLN A 87 2.65 -2.84 -15.57
N ILE A 88 1.89 -3.89 -15.25
CA ILE A 88 2.05 -4.71 -14.04
C ILE A 88 3.45 -5.33 -13.98
N LYS A 89 3.92 -5.92 -15.09
CA LYS A 89 5.25 -6.52 -15.14
C LYS A 89 6.34 -5.48 -14.84
N SER A 90 6.26 -4.31 -15.47
CA SER A 90 7.20 -3.21 -15.24
C SER A 90 7.16 -2.72 -13.79
N PHE A 91 5.96 -2.58 -13.21
CA PHE A 91 5.78 -2.20 -11.81
C PHE A 91 6.47 -3.18 -10.85
N ALA A 92 6.26 -4.48 -11.06
CA ALA A 92 6.86 -5.54 -10.27
C ALA A 92 8.39 -5.62 -10.45
N ASP A 93 8.89 -5.57 -11.69
CA ASP A 93 10.32 -5.66 -11.99
C ASP A 93 11.12 -4.49 -11.38
N LYS A 94 10.55 -3.28 -11.38
CA LYS A 94 11.17 -2.09 -10.78
C LYS A 94 11.15 -2.11 -9.25
N LYS A 95 10.47 -3.07 -8.62
CA LYS A 95 10.23 -3.09 -7.18
C LYS A 95 9.61 -1.78 -6.69
N ALA A 96 8.68 -1.23 -7.49
CA ALA A 96 8.06 0.06 -7.24
C ALA A 96 7.34 0.11 -5.88
N PHE A 97 6.73 -1.01 -5.46
CA PHE A 97 6.06 -1.13 -4.16
C PHE A 97 7.00 -1.18 -2.95
N THR A 98 8.30 -1.43 -3.12
CA THR A 98 9.28 -1.40 -2.00
C THR A 98 10.21 -0.19 -2.08
N SER A 99 9.88 0.80 -2.93
CA SER A 99 10.65 2.04 -3.07
C SER A 99 10.46 2.97 -1.87
N ALA A 100 11.37 3.91 -1.67
CA ALA A 100 11.19 4.94 -0.63
C ALA A 100 9.86 5.73 -0.80
N LEU A 101 9.42 5.93 -2.05
CA LEU A 101 8.14 6.56 -2.38
C LEU A 101 6.96 5.74 -1.81
N SER A 102 6.96 4.43 -2.03
CA SER A 102 5.91 3.55 -1.50
C SER A 102 5.86 3.54 0.03
N ALA A 103 7.01 3.60 0.70
CA ALA A 103 7.07 3.68 2.16
C ALA A 103 6.44 4.99 2.67
N SER A 104 6.65 6.12 1.98
CA SER A 104 5.99 7.40 2.29
C SER A 104 4.46 7.31 2.10
N ILE A 105 3.99 6.72 1.00
CA ILE A 105 2.55 6.48 0.75
C ILE A 105 1.93 5.61 1.86
N ILE A 106 2.61 4.53 2.23
CA ILE A 106 2.16 3.61 3.30
C ILE A 106 2.18 4.30 4.67
N SER A 107 3.18 5.14 4.94
CA SER A 107 3.27 5.93 6.16
C SER A 107 2.04 6.83 6.34
N ILE A 108 1.62 7.53 5.28
CA ILE A 108 0.38 8.33 5.27
C ILE A 108 -0.85 7.46 5.61
N ASN A 109 -0.94 6.26 5.02
CA ASN A 109 -2.03 5.32 5.34
C ASN A 109 -2.02 4.89 6.82
N LEU A 110 -0.83 4.66 7.39
CA LEU A 110 -0.68 4.32 8.82
C LEU A 110 -1.02 5.51 9.74
N GLU A 111 -0.66 6.72 9.36
CA GLU A 111 -1.02 7.94 10.10
C GLU A 111 -2.53 8.16 10.11
N HIS A 112 -3.18 8.11 8.94
CA HIS A 112 -4.64 8.23 8.84
C HIS A 112 -5.36 7.14 9.64
N ALA A 113 -4.89 5.88 9.59
CA ALA A 113 -5.45 4.80 10.38
C ALA A 113 -5.30 5.05 11.90
N SER A 114 -4.15 5.59 12.32
CA SER A 114 -3.90 5.97 13.72
C SER A 114 -4.80 7.11 14.18
N GLU A 115 -5.04 8.11 13.34
CA GLU A 115 -5.94 9.23 13.61
C GLU A 115 -7.40 8.79 13.69
N GLN A 116 -7.87 7.97 12.76
CA GLN A 116 -9.23 7.40 12.77
C GLN A 116 -9.49 6.58 14.04
N LYS A 117 -8.51 5.78 14.47
CA LYS A 117 -8.60 5.05 15.74
C LYS A 117 -8.73 5.99 16.94
N LYS A 118 -8.00 7.11 16.96
CA LYS A 118 -8.09 8.12 18.03
C LYS A 118 -9.42 8.85 18.02
N SER A 119 -10.00 9.10 16.84
CA SER A 119 -11.27 9.81 16.70
C SER A 119 -12.50 8.90 16.87
N GLY A 120 -12.33 7.58 16.94
CA GLY A 120 -13.43 6.63 17.04
C GLY A 120 -14.25 6.49 15.75
N MET A 121 -13.75 7.03 14.63
CA MET A 121 -14.38 6.87 13.32
C MET A 121 -14.18 5.44 12.81
N THR A 122 -15.28 4.79 12.42
CA THR A 122 -15.31 3.42 11.91
C THR A 122 -15.44 3.35 10.38
N ASP A 123 -15.47 4.49 9.70
CA ASP A 123 -15.56 4.55 8.24
C ASP A 123 -14.25 4.11 7.58
N ALA A 124 -14.19 2.81 7.31
CA ALA A 124 -13.07 2.10 6.71
C ALA A 124 -12.83 2.41 5.22
N GLN A 125 -13.57 3.35 4.61
CA GLN A 125 -13.62 3.49 3.15
C GLN A 125 -12.60 4.47 2.56
N ASN A 126 -11.86 5.24 3.35
CA ASN A 126 -11.08 6.38 2.83
C ASN A 126 -9.58 6.38 3.20
N LEU A 127 -8.96 5.22 3.38
CA LEU A 127 -7.49 5.12 3.43
C LEU A 127 -6.91 4.99 2.02
N VAL A 128 -7.11 6.02 1.21
CA VAL A 128 -6.52 6.13 -0.13
C VAL A 128 -5.35 7.10 -0.07
N ALA A 129 -4.13 6.57 -0.14
CA ALA A 129 -2.95 7.38 -0.39
C ALA A 129 -2.55 7.19 -1.85
N SER A 130 -2.43 8.30 -2.57
CA SER A 130 -1.81 8.35 -3.91
C SER A 130 -0.32 8.66 -3.76
N ASP A 131 0.46 8.39 -4.81
CA ASP A 131 1.78 8.95 -5.05
C ASP A 131 1.67 10.46 -5.17
N ARG A 132 1.34 11.09 -4.04
CA ARG A 132 1.40 12.51 -3.81
C ARG A 132 2.67 12.99 -4.48
N GLU A 133 2.59 14.00 -5.34
CA GLU A 133 3.78 14.55 -5.99
C GLU A 133 4.83 14.81 -4.90
N VAL A 134 5.78 13.88 -4.77
CA VAL A 134 6.82 13.97 -3.77
C VAL A 134 7.76 15.02 -4.33
N PHE A 135 7.55 16.24 -3.88
CA PHE A 135 8.45 17.32 -4.20
C PHE A 135 9.73 17.05 -3.41
N PHE A 136 10.73 16.56 -4.11
CA PHE A 136 12.06 16.42 -3.53
C PHE A 136 12.74 17.79 -3.51
N ASP A 137 13.41 18.12 -2.41
CA ASP A 137 14.35 19.23 -2.40
C ASP A 137 15.54 18.93 -3.32
N LYS A 138 16.40 19.93 -3.48
CA LYS A 138 17.64 19.84 -4.27
C LYS A 138 18.62 18.73 -3.83
N ASN A 139 18.39 18.10 -2.68
CA ASN A 139 19.20 17.00 -2.14
C ASN A 139 18.49 15.65 -2.24
N GLY A 140 17.32 15.58 -2.89
CA GLY A 140 16.54 14.36 -3.01
C GLY A 140 15.70 14.02 -1.78
N LYS A 141 15.46 14.98 -0.88
CA LYS A 141 14.64 14.78 0.33
C LYS A 141 13.20 15.26 0.11
N ASP A 142 12.23 14.42 0.43
CA ASP A 142 10.80 14.78 0.37
C ASP A 142 10.50 16.00 1.26
N ILE A 143 10.00 17.09 0.67
CA ILE A 143 9.66 18.34 1.39
C ILE A 143 8.29 18.29 2.09
N ASN A 144 7.45 17.32 1.71
CA ASN A 144 6.11 17.11 2.28
C ASN A 144 6.10 16.04 3.37
N ALA A 145 7.19 15.29 3.52
CA ALA A 145 7.41 14.46 4.69
C ALA A 145 7.48 15.38 5.92
N LYS A 146 6.39 15.43 6.71
CA LYS A 146 6.49 15.86 8.11
C LYS A 146 7.54 14.97 8.77
N ALA A 147 8.15 15.42 9.87
CA ALA A 147 9.03 14.58 10.66
C ALA A 147 8.24 13.36 11.17
N GLU A 148 8.17 12.31 10.34
CA GLU A 148 7.65 11.01 10.70
C GLU A 148 8.43 10.58 11.93
N SER A 149 7.74 10.04 12.94
CA SER A 149 8.51 9.32 13.96
C SER A 149 9.25 8.21 13.20
N SER A 150 10.56 8.05 13.41
CA SER A 150 11.37 7.04 12.71
C SER A 150 10.72 5.65 12.73
N LYS A 151 9.96 5.37 13.80
CA LYS A 151 9.14 4.17 13.95
C LYS A 151 8.04 4.00 12.89
N VAL A 152 7.33 5.05 12.50
CA VAL A 152 6.27 4.98 11.47
C VAL A 152 6.88 4.65 10.11
N LEU A 153 8.01 5.28 9.78
CA LEU A 153 8.75 4.97 8.56
C LEU A 153 9.31 3.54 8.56
N ASP A 154 9.85 3.07 9.68
CA ASP A 154 10.32 1.70 9.84
C ASP A 154 9.16 0.70 9.67
N ASP A 155 8.00 0.98 10.25
CA ASP A 155 6.82 0.14 10.13
C ASP A 155 6.24 0.15 8.71
N ALA A 156 6.27 1.30 8.01
CA ALA A 156 5.88 1.43 6.61
C ALA A 156 6.82 0.63 5.69
N ASN A 157 8.13 0.70 5.90
CA ASN A 157 9.11 -0.10 5.17
C ASN A 157 8.90 -1.61 5.36
N LYS A 158 8.64 -2.05 6.61
CA LYS A 158 8.33 -3.46 6.89
C LYS A 158 7.04 -3.89 6.21
N LEU A 159 6.01 -3.05 6.24
CA LEU A 159 4.73 -3.35 5.58
C LEU A 159 4.90 -3.42 4.06
N ALA A 160 5.69 -2.52 3.46
CA ALA A 160 6.02 -2.57 2.04
C ALA A 160 6.67 -3.91 1.65
N GLN A 161 7.64 -4.36 2.44
CA GLN A 161 8.30 -5.65 2.25
C GLN A 161 7.35 -6.84 2.44
N LEU A 162 6.45 -6.77 3.42
CA LEU A 162 5.45 -7.82 3.64
C LEU A 162 4.47 -7.92 2.48
N VAL A 163 3.99 -6.79 1.96
CA VAL A 163 3.12 -6.77 0.78
C VAL A 163 3.83 -7.35 -0.44
N ASP A 164 5.05 -6.91 -0.76
CA ASP A 164 5.82 -7.45 -1.90
C ASP A 164 6.12 -8.94 -1.74
N LYS A 165 6.30 -9.42 -0.50
CA LYS A 165 6.49 -10.84 -0.20
C LYS A 165 5.21 -11.67 -0.33
N ASN A 166 4.07 -11.12 0.06
CA ASN A 166 2.80 -11.84 0.12
C ASN A 166 2.03 -11.83 -1.20
N ILE A 167 2.52 -11.11 -2.21
CA ILE A 167 1.91 -11.07 -3.54
C ILE A 167 2.75 -11.88 -4.54
N ASP A 168 2.09 -12.78 -5.27
CA ASP A 168 2.69 -13.37 -6.46
C ASP A 168 2.35 -12.51 -7.68
N TRP A 169 3.28 -11.64 -8.07
CA TRP A 169 3.12 -10.76 -9.23
C TRP A 169 2.89 -11.52 -10.55
N ARG A 170 3.31 -12.79 -10.66
CA ARG A 170 3.02 -13.63 -11.83
C ARG A 170 1.56 -14.07 -11.86
N GLU A 171 1.00 -14.39 -10.69
CA GLU A 171 -0.44 -14.67 -10.55
C GLU A 171 -1.26 -13.43 -10.88
N VAL A 172 -0.83 -12.24 -10.42
CA VAL A 172 -1.48 -10.97 -10.76
C VAL A 172 -1.49 -10.77 -12.27
N GLU A 173 -0.32 -10.82 -12.93
CA GLU A 173 -0.20 -10.64 -14.38
C GLU A 173 -1.09 -11.61 -15.17
N GLY A 174 -1.10 -12.89 -14.78
CA GLY A 174 -1.88 -13.94 -15.45
C GLY A 174 -3.37 -13.92 -15.13
N GLY A 175 -3.76 -13.33 -14.01
CA GLY A 175 -5.14 -13.37 -13.47
C GLY A 175 -5.93 -12.06 -13.60
N MET A 176 -5.38 -11.04 -14.27
CA MET A 176 -6.10 -9.78 -14.53
C MET A 176 -7.36 -10.02 -15.35
N VAL A 177 -8.50 -9.50 -14.88
CA VAL A 177 -9.77 -9.49 -15.61
C VAL A 177 -10.22 -8.07 -15.90
N LEU A 178 -10.98 -7.88 -16.98
CA LEU A 178 -11.56 -6.59 -17.30
C LEU A 178 -12.58 -6.19 -16.23
N SER A 179 -12.34 -5.07 -15.56
CA SER A 179 -13.23 -4.50 -14.53
C SER A 179 -14.11 -3.39 -15.13
N SER A 180 -13.52 -2.48 -15.89
CA SER A 180 -14.22 -1.36 -16.53
C SER A 180 -13.58 -1.02 -17.88
N ALA A 181 -14.39 -0.59 -18.84
CA ALA A 181 -13.93 0.00 -20.09
C ALA A 181 -14.89 1.13 -20.48
N LYS A 182 -14.37 2.36 -20.57
CA LYS A 182 -15.18 3.54 -20.82
C LYS A 182 -14.51 4.47 -21.84
N PRO A 183 -15.18 4.80 -22.95
CA PRO A 183 -14.72 5.88 -23.81
C PRO A 183 -14.78 7.23 -23.07
N ILE A 184 -13.66 7.95 -23.10
CA ILE A 184 -13.49 9.31 -22.57
C ILE A 184 -13.06 10.24 -23.72
N ASN A 185 -12.90 11.53 -23.45
CA ASN A 185 -12.44 12.52 -24.44
C ASN A 185 -13.25 12.45 -25.75
N ASN A 186 -14.58 12.55 -25.65
CA ASN A 186 -15.51 12.45 -26.78
C ASN A 186 -15.37 11.17 -27.62
N GLY A 187 -14.96 10.06 -27.00
CA GLY A 187 -14.80 8.77 -27.66
C GLY A 187 -13.47 8.59 -28.39
N GLN A 188 -12.49 9.47 -28.16
CA GLN A 188 -11.15 9.36 -28.75
C GLN A 188 -10.20 8.48 -27.94
N THR A 189 -10.48 8.29 -26.65
CA THR A 189 -9.65 7.48 -25.76
C THR A 189 -10.54 6.51 -25.00
N LEU A 190 -10.04 5.29 -24.80
CA LEU A 190 -10.66 4.28 -23.97
C LEU A 190 -9.88 4.20 -22.66
N GLU A 191 -10.51 4.58 -21.55
CA GLU A 191 -10.03 4.24 -20.22
C GLU A 191 -10.43 2.80 -19.93
N VAL A 192 -9.46 1.96 -19.56
CA VAL A 192 -9.69 0.55 -19.23
C VAL A 192 -9.04 0.26 -17.89
N ILE A 193 -9.80 -0.39 -17.01
CA ILE A 193 -9.33 -0.87 -15.73
C ILE A 193 -9.35 -2.39 -15.77
N TYR A 194 -8.19 -2.99 -15.65
CA TYR A 194 -8.06 -4.42 -15.37
C TYR A 194 -7.83 -4.60 -13.88
N ARG A 195 -8.47 -5.59 -13.28
CA ARG A 195 -8.37 -5.91 -11.86
C ARG A 195 -8.01 -7.37 -11.66
N TRP A 196 -7.05 -7.63 -10.80
CA TRP A 196 -6.85 -8.92 -10.16
C TRP A 196 -7.38 -8.84 -8.73
N SER A 197 -7.95 -9.93 -8.22
CA SER A 197 -8.43 -10.00 -6.84
C SER A 197 -7.94 -11.30 -6.22
N ALA A 198 -7.42 -11.20 -5.00
CA ALA A 198 -6.99 -12.35 -4.24
C ALA A 198 -8.18 -13.28 -4.00
N LYS A 199 -7.96 -14.59 -4.16
CA LYS A 199 -8.97 -15.59 -3.80
C LYS A 199 -9.22 -15.48 -2.30
N GLN A 200 -10.48 -15.39 -1.89
CA GLN A 200 -10.82 -15.47 -0.46
C GLN A 200 -10.36 -16.84 0.05
N ALA A 201 -9.54 -16.83 1.10
CA ALA A 201 -9.23 -18.06 1.83
C ALA A 201 -10.53 -18.49 2.55
N ASN A 202 -11.14 -19.56 2.08
CA ASN A 202 -12.27 -20.23 2.74
C ASN A 202 -11.85 -20.80 4.10
#